data_AF-A0A535KVX6-F1
#
_entry.id   AF-A0A535KVX6-F1
#
_cell.length_a   1.000
_cell.length_b   1.000
_cell.length_c   1.000
_cell.angle_alpha   90.00
_cell.angle_beta   90.00
_cell.angle_gamma   90.00
#
_symmetry.space_group_name_H-M   'P 1'
#
loop_
_entity.id
_entity.type
_entity.pdbx_description
1 polymer ?
#
loop_
_entity_poly.entity_id
_entity_poly.type
_entity_poly.pdbx_seq_one_letter_code
_entity_poly.pdbx_strand_id
1 'polypeptide(L)' 'MKAMVYHTYGSPDVLKLEEVQKPVPQDDEVLVQVHATSVNAGDWHLLRAKPFLMRFMGFGLLKPKHTILGSDIA' A
#
# COMPACT_ATOMS: atom_id res chain seq x y z
N MET A 1 3.22 13.09 -6.36
CA MET A 1 1.84 12.86 -5.88
C MET A 1 1.95 12.40 -4.45
N LYS A 2 1.03 12.80 -3.58
CA LYS A 2 1.07 12.40 -2.17
C LYS A 2 0.50 11.00 -1.99
N ALA A 3 1.16 10.18 -1.18
CA ALA A 3 0.68 8.85 -0.80
C ALA A 3 0.99 8.57 0.67
N MET A 4 0.15 7.75 1.32
CA MET A 4 0.50 7.14 2.60
C MET A 4 1.39 5.93 2.35
N VAL A 5 2.63 6.02 2.82
CA VAL A 5 3.70 5.05 2.55
C VAL A 5 4.18 4.40 3.84
N TYR A 6 4.58 3.13 3.77
CA TYR A 6 5.26 2.41 4.84
C TYR A 6 6.42 1.58 4.29
N HIS A 7 7.56 1.62 4.98
CA HIS A 7 8.78 0.91 4.57
C HIS A 7 9.14 -0.26 5.49
N THR A 8 8.44 -0.38 6.62
CA THR A 8 8.58 -1.45 7.61
C THR A 8 7.20 -1.88 8.07
N TYR A 9 7.08 -3.14 8.50
CA TYR A 9 5.83 -3.63 9.09
C TYR A 9 5.62 -3.02 10.48
N GLY A 10 4.38 -2.69 10.84
CA GLY A 10 4.10 -2.09 12.14
C GLY A 10 2.65 -1.69 12.40
N SER A 11 2.44 -0.92 13.47
CA SER A 11 1.17 -0.21 13.72
C SER A 11 0.97 0.91 12.70
N PRO A 12 -0.20 1.57 12.65
CA PRO A 12 -0.41 2.75 11.79
C PRO A 12 0.65 3.86 11.95
N ASP A 13 1.39 3.89 13.05
CA ASP A 13 2.45 4.88 13.31
C ASP A 13 3.65 4.79 12.34
N VAL A 14 3.80 3.68 11.62
CA VAL A 14 4.85 3.54 10.58
C VAL A 14 4.45 4.19 9.26
N LEU A 15 3.17 4.54 9.09
CA LEU A 15 2.67 5.21 7.89
C LEU A 15 3.11 6.67 7.88
N LYS A 16 3.62 7.12 6.73
CA LYS A 16 4.06 8.49 6.50
C LYS A 16 3.44 9.03 5.23
N LEU A 17 3.02 10.28 5.27
CA LEU A 17 2.63 10.99 4.05
C LEU A 17 3.92 11.39 3.31
N GLU A 18 4.13 10.83 2.13
CA GLU A 18 5.32 11.08 1.30
C GLU A 18 4.90 11.58 -0.09
N GLU A 19 5.76 12.38 -0.72
CA GLU A 19 5.65 12.69 -2.16
C GLU A 19 6.33 11.57 -2.95
N VAL A 20 5.57 10.91 -3.82
CA VAL A 20 6.03 9.83 -4.71
C VAL A 20 5.86 10.22 -6.17
N GLN A 21 6.55 9.51 -7.07
CA GLN A 21 6.38 9.75 -8.51
C GLN A 21 4.93 9.46 -8.92
N LYS A 22 4.37 10.35 -9.76
CA LYS A 22 3.05 10.13 -10.35
C LYS A 22 3.18 8.98 -11.36
N PRO A 23 2.35 7.92 -11.27
CA PRO A 23 2.42 6.83 -12.23
C PRO A 23 2.08 7.31 -13.64
N VAL A 24 2.74 6.73 -14.63
CA VAL A 24 2.50 6.96 -16.06
C VAL A 24 1.81 5.70 -16.59
N PRO A 25 0.54 5.77 -17.01
CA PRO A 25 -0.18 4.60 -17.51
C PRO A 25 0.41 4.13 -18.85
N GLN A 26 0.37 2.82 -19.10
CA GLN A 26 0.61 2.22 -20.40
C GLN A 26 -0.61 2.36 -21.33
N ASP A 27 -0.50 1.89 -22.58
CA ASP A 27 -1.53 2.06 -23.61
C ASP A 27 -2.90 1.45 -23.23
N ASP A 28 -2.92 0.43 -22.37
CA ASP A 28 -4.11 -0.27 -21.89
C ASP A 28 -4.50 0.07 -20.44
N GLU A 29 -3.89 1.09 -19.85
CA GLU A 29 -4.13 1.53 -18.48
C GLU A 29 -4.78 2.92 -18.43
N VAL A 30 -5.50 3.19 -17.33
CA VAL A 30 -6.03 4.53 -17.05
C VAL A 30 -5.43 5.06 -15.77
N LEU A 31 -5.12 6.36 -15.76
CA LEU A 31 -4.67 7.04 -14.54
C LEU A 31 -5.86 7.63 -13.80
N VAL A 32 -6.14 7.09 -12.62
CA VAL A 32 -7.24 7.57 -11.77
C VAL A 32 -6.73 8.56 -10.73
N GLN A 33 -7.40 9.71 -10.62
CA GLN A 33 -7.24 10.60 -9.48
C GLN A 33 -8.16 10.11 -8.36
N VAL A 34 -7.58 9.49 -7.33
CA VAL A 34 -8.32 8.96 -6.19
C VAL A 34 -8.84 10.13 -5.33
N HIS A 35 -10.17 10.24 -5.18
CA HIS A 35 -10.80 11.24 -4.32
C HIS A 35 -11.08 10.69 -2.93
N ALA A 36 -11.49 9.41 -2.86
CA ALA A 36 -11.69 8.67 -1.64
C ALA A 36 -11.28 7.19 -1.80
N THR A 37 -11.08 6.53 -0.67
CA THR A 37 -10.80 5.10 -0.55
C THR A 37 -11.24 4.65 0.85
N SER A 38 -11.41 3.36 1.08
CA SER A 38 -11.76 2.83 2.39
C SER A 38 -10.56 2.21 3.11
N VAL A 39 -10.71 1.98 4.42
CA VAL A 39 -9.75 1.18 5.19
C VAL A 39 -10.33 -0.22 5.33
N ASN A 40 -9.64 -1.19 4.74
CA ASN A 40 -10.07 -2.58 4.71
C ASN A 40 -9.26 -3.45 5.67
N ALA A 41 -9.80 -4.61 6.03
CA ALA A 41 -9.05 -5.60 6.81
C ALA A 41 -7.75 -6.03 6.11
N GLY A 42 -7.77 -6.10 4.78
CA GLY A 42 -6.59 -6.40 3.97
C GLY A 42 -5.43 -5.41 4.18
N ASP A 43 -5.73 -4.12 4.29
CA ASP A 43 -4.72 -3.08 4.55
C ASP A 43 -4.02 -3.33 5.89
N TRP A 44 -4.78 -3.69 6.92
CA TRP A 44 -4.24 -4.03 8.24
C TRP A 44 -3.36 -5.29 8.22
N HIS A 45 -3.79 -6.31 7.49
CA HIS A 45 -3.02 -7.55 7.32
C HIS A 45 -1.67 -7.30 6.64
N LEU A 46 -1.66 -6.46 5.60
CA LEU A 46 -0.45 -6.08 4.86
C LEU A 46 0.47 -5.17 5.69
N LEU A 47 -0.09 -4.12 6.31
CA LEU A 47 0.64 -3.18 7.16
C LEU A 47 1.43 -3.88 8.28
N ARG A 48 0.81 -4.89 8.91
CA ARG A 48 1.40 -5.63 10.03
C ARG A 48 2.12 -6.93 9.63
N ALA A 49 2.00 -7.35 8.38
CA ALA A 49 2.34 -8.70 7.93
C ALA A 49 1.73 -9.79 8.82
N LYS A 50 0.41 -9.71 9.04
CA LYS A 50 -0.35 -10.67 9.86
C LYS A 50 -1.47 -11.32 9.05
N PRO A 51 -1.66 -12.65 9.12
CA PRO A 51 -0.82 -13.63 9.84
C PRO A 51 0.61 -13.71 9.28
N PHE A 52 1.56 -14.26 10.05
CA PHE A 52 2.99 -14.30 9.66
C PHE A 52 3.22 -14.92 8.27
N LEU A 53 2.34 -15.84 7.86
CA LEU A 53 2.33 -16.45 6.53
C LEU A 53 2.27 -15.42 5.38
N MET A 54 1.68 -14.24 5.59
CA MET A 54 1.63 -13.16 4.59
C MET A 54 3.03 -12.80 4.07
N ARG A 55 4.08 -12.91 4.90
CA ARG A 55 5.47 -12.65 4.51
C ARG A 55 5.97 -13.60 3.41
N PHE A 56 5.44 -14.81 3.37
CA PHE A 56 5.78 -15.84 2.38
C PHE A 56 4.85 -15.83 1.15
N MET A 57 3.71 -15.14 1.22
CA MET A 57 2.75 -15.02 0.12
C MET A 57 3.12 -13.95 -0.91
N GLY A 58 4.38 -13.52 -0.96
CA GLY A 58 4.86 -12.53 -1.93
C GLY A 58 4.76 -11.06 -1.48
N PHE A 59 4.25 -10.78 -0.27
CA PHE A 59 4.14 -9.42 0.27
C PHE A 59 5.43 -8.88 0.89
N GLY A 60 6.47 -9.72 1.00
CA GLY A 60 7.82 -9.33 1.40
C GLY A 60 8.25 -9.97 2.73
N LEU A 61 9.39 -10.67 2.73
CA LEU A 61 9.81 -11.45 3.89
C LEU A 61 10.20 -10.58 5.09
N LEU A 62 11.09 -9.60 4.87
CA LEU A 62 11.64 -8.75 5.92
C LEU A 62 10.91 -7.42 6.05
N LYS A 63 10.61 -6.80 4.90
CA LYS A 63 9.94 -5.52 4.75
C LYS A 63 8.84 -5.63 3.67
N PRO A 64 7.87 -4.70 3.66
CA PRO A 64 6.83 -4.67 2.63
C PRO A 64 7.44 -4.61 1.24
N LYS A 65 6.93 -5.44 0.32
CA LYS A 65 7.27 -5.38 -1.10
C LYS A 65 6.54 -4.23 -1.79
N HIS A 66 5.28 -4.00 -1.41
CA HIS A 66 4.47 -2.87 -1.85
C HIS A 66 4.31 -1.90 -0.68
N THR A 67 4.75 -0.67 -0.88
CA THR A 67 4.86 0.34 0.19
C THR A 67 3.68 1.30 0.24
N ILE A 68 2.71 1.17 -0.66
CA ILE A 68 1.44 1.91 -0.68
C ILE A 68 0.31 0.88 -0.51
N LEU A 69 -0.62 1.15 0.42
CA LEU A 69 -1.80 0.32 0.72
C LEU A 69 -3.04 0.84 -0.03
N GLY A 70 -4.13 0.08 0.05
CA GLY A 70 -5.40 0.35 -0.64
C GLY A 70 -5.79 -0.79 -1.56
N SER A 71 -7.09 -1.04 -1.69
CA SER A 71 -7.66 -2.06 -2.58
C SER A 71 -8.89 -1.57 -3.36
N ASP A 72 -9.37 -0.37 -3.06
CA ASP A 72 -10.56 0.24 -3.65
C ASP A 72 -10.35 1.75 -3.84
N ILE A 73 -11.19 2.36 -4.68
CA ILE A 73 -11.15 3.78 -5.02
C ILE A 73 -12.57 4.31 -5.23
N ALA A 74 -12.79 5.59 -4.94
CA ALA A 74 -14.01 6.34 -5.23
C ALA A 74 -13.68 7.80 -5.63
#